data_AF-A0A412XWG9-F1
#
_entry.id   AF-A0A412XWG9-F1
#
_cell.length_a   1.000
_cell.length_b   1.000
_cell.length_c   1.000
_cell.angle_alpha   90.00
_cell.angle_beta   90.00
_cell.angle_gamma   90.00
#
_symmetry.space_group_name_H-M   'P 1'
#
loop_
_entity.id
_entity.type
_entity.pdbx_description
1 polymer ?
#
loop_
_entity_poly.entity_id
_entity_poly.type
_entity_poly.pdbx_seq_one_letter_code
_entity_poly.pdbx_strand_id
1 'polypeptide(L)'
;MEIDLTTPALLFSAISLIMLAYTNRFMSYAQLVRTLKEQYRGNHSSVTAAQIANLRKRLYLTRAMQVTGTGSLLLCVVSMFFIYIQLYLVSIYIFGLAMVLLIISLAISVYEIYISVKALEIHLDDMDE
;
A
#
# COMPACT_ATOMS: atom_id res chain seq x y z
N MET A 1 -27.26 2.98 21.63
CA MET A 1 -25.83 3.12 21.30
C MET A 1 -25.77 4.06 20.12
N GLU A 2 -25.57 5.36 20.39
CA GLU A 2 -25.43 6.38 19.35
C GLU A 2 -24.16 6.09 18.56
N ILE A 3 -24.31 5.63 17.32
CA ILE A 3 -23.18 5.60 16.39
C ILE A 3 -23.00 7.05 15.95
N ASP A 4 -22.18 7.77 16.71
CA ASP A 4 -21.88 9.16 16.47
C ASP A 4 -21.23 9.30 15.08
N LEU A 5 -21.82 10.15 14.25
CA LEU A 5 -21.47 10.38 12.84
C LEU A 5 -20.01 10.85 12.64
N THR A 6 -19.28 11.09 13.73
CA THR A 6 -17.87 11.47 13.80
C THR A 6 -16.93 10.31 13.47
N THR A 7 -17.31 9.06 13.79
CA THR A 7 -16.48 7.86 13.55
C THR A 7 -16.22 7.59 12.06
N PRO A 8 -17.21 7.64 11.16
CA PRO A 8 -16.98 7.56 9.71
C PRO A 8 -16.08 8.67 9.16
N ALA A 9 -16.26 9.91 9.65
CA ALA A 9 -15.50 11.07 9.17
C ALA A 9 -14.01 10.98 9.53
N LEU A 10 -13.70 10.52 10.75
CA LEU A 10 -12.31 10.27 11.20
C LEU A 10 -11.64 9.16 10.41
N LEU A 11 -12.34 8.06 10.15
CA LEU A 11 -11.83 6.96 9.33
C LEU A 11 -11.54 7.46 7.90
N PHE A 12 -12.47 8.15 7.27
CA PHE A 12 -12.31 8.66 5.90
C PHE A 12 -11.11 9.65 5.78
N SER A 13 -10.91 10.49 6.79
CA SER A 13 -9.77 11.41 6.86
C SER A 13 -8.43 10.68 6.97
N ALA A 14 -8.31 9.73 7.92
CA ALA A 14 -7.09 8.96 8.12
C ALA A 14 -6.72 8.12 6.87
N ILE A 15 -7.72 7.55 6.22
CA ILE A 15 -7.58 6.78 4.98
C ILE A 15 -7.05 7.64 3.84
N SER A 16 -7.61 8.83 3.67
CA SER A 16 -7.21 9.75 2.59
C SER A 16 -5.75 10.15 2.73
N LEU A 17 -5.29 10.36 3.97
CA LEU A 17 -3.89 10.62 4.28
C LEU A 17 -2.98 9.43 3.94
N ILE A 18 -3.40 8.21 4.29
CA ILE A 18 -2.68 6.97 3.99
C ILE A 18 -2.60 6.73 2.48
N MET A 19 -3.71 6.91 1.75
CA MET A 19 -3.77 6.83 0.29
C MET A 19 -2.82 7.84 -0.37
N LEU A 20 -2.77 9.07 0.13
CA LEU A 20 -1.87 10.11 -0.36
C LEU A 20 -0.41 9.73 -0.13
N ALA A 21 -0.06 9.24 1.07
CA ALA A 21 1.28 8.76 1.39
C ALA A 21 1.71 7.59 0.48
N TYR A 22 0.82 6.63 0.23
CA TYR A 22 1.10 5.51 -0.67
C TYR A 22 1.24 5.94 -2.14
N THR A 23 0.42 6.90 -2.58
CA THR A 23 0.51 7.46 -3.94
C THR A 23 1.83 8.20 -4.13
N ASN A 24 2.27 8.97 -3.13
CA ASN A 24 3.57 9.64 -3.14
C ASN A 24 4.73 8.62 -3.22
N ARG A 25 4.65 7.53 -2.45
CA ARG A 25 5.66 6.47 -2.48
C ARG A 25 5.71 5.72 -3.81
N PHE A 26 4.56 5.41 -4.40
CA PHE A 26 4.46 4.81 -5.73
C PHE A 26 5.07 5.69 -6.82
N MET A 27 4.74 6.99 -6.82
CA MET A 27 5.28 7.95 -7.78
C MET A 27 6.79 8.10 -7.65
N SER A 28 7.30 8.16 -6.42
CA SER A 28 8.74 8.22 -6.15
C SER A 28 9.47 6.98 -6.69
N TYR A 29 8.94 5.78 -6.45
CA TYR A 29 9.51 4.55 -7.04
C TYR A 29 9.40 4.51 -8.57
N ALA A 30 8.29 4.97 -9.15
CA ALA A 30 8.11 5.01 -10.60
C ALA A 30 9.10 5.97 -11.27
N GLN A 31 9.37 7.12 -10.64
CA GLN A 31 10.40 8.06 -11.09
C GLN A 31 11.79 7.44 -10.98
N LEU A 32 12.12 6.80 -9.85
CA LEU A 32 13.42 6.14 -9.68
C LEU A 32 13.67 5.07 -10.75
N VAL A 33 12.65 4.25 -11.08
CA VAL A 33 12.74 3.26 -12.17
C VAL A 33 13.00 3.91 -13.52
N ARG A 34 12.38 5.05 -13.81
CA ARG A 34 12.59 5.78 -15.07
C ARG A 34 14.02 6.30 -15.16
N THR A 35 14.51 6.95 -14.11
CA THR A 35 15.89 7.47 -14.02
C THR A 35 16.92 6.35 -14.15
N LEU A 36 16.72 5.24 -13.44
CA LEU A 36 17.60 4.07 -13.53
C LEU A 36 17.60 3.45 -14.93
N LYS A 37 16.43 3.38 -15.58
CA LYS A 37 16.32 2.84 -16.94
C LYS A 37 17.03 3.73 -17.96
N GLU A 38 17.01 5.04 -17.77
CA GLU A 38 17.80 5.98 -18.59
C GLU A 38 19.30 5.80 -18.38
N GLN A 39 19.76 5.64 -17.12
CA GLN A 39 21.16 5.36 -16.82
C GLN A 39 21.65 4.01 -17.37
N TYR A 40 20.84 2.95 -17.29
CA TYR A 40 21.18 1.63 -17.85
C TYR A 40 21.36 1.67 -19.37
N ARG A 41 20.62 2.54 -20.06
CA ARG A 41 20.73 2.69 -21.52
C ARG A 41 22.05 3.34 -21.94
N GLY A 42 22.69 4.09 -21.03
CA GLY A 42 24.00 4.71 -21.24
C GLY A 42 25.19 3.85 -20.77
N ASN A 43 25.05 3.11 -19.67
CA ASN A 43 26.04 2.17 -19.14
C ASN A 43 25.39 0.82 -18.85
N HIS A 44 25.74 -0.21 -19.62
CA HIS A 44 25.21 -1.58 -19.50
C HIS A 44 25.79 -2.31 -18.25
N SER A 45 25.56 -1.78 -17.05
CA SER A 45 25.95 -2.45 -15.80
C SER A 45 24.86 -3.42 -15.34
N SER A 46 25.20 -4.69 -15.15
CA SER A 46 24.31 -5.76 -14.63
C SER A 46 23.63 -5.38 -13.30
N VAL A 47 24.26 -4.50 -12.51
CA VAL A 47 23.74 -3.97 -11.24
C VAL A 47 22.44 -3.18 -11.43
N THR A 48 22.34 -2.36 -12.49
CA THR A 48 21.16 -1.51 -12.74
C THR A 48 19.93 -2.35 -13.14
N ALA A 49 20.12 -3.49 -13.81
CA ALA A 49 19.04 -4.40 -14.17
C ALA A 49 18.42 -5.09 -12.94
N ALA A 50 19.25 -5.52 -11.99
CA ALA A 50 18.79 -6.11 -10.73
C ALA A 50 18.02 -5.10 -9.86
N GLN A 51 18.44 -3.83 -9.84
CA GLN A 51 17.69 -2.78 -9.15
C GLN A 51 16.33 -2.49 -9.79
N ILE A 52 16.26 -2.42 -11.12
CA ILE A 52 14.98 -2.22 -11.83
C ILE A 52 14.00 -3.37 -11.51
N ALA A 53 14.49 -4.61 -11.44
CA ALA A 53 13.66 -5.75 -11.07
C ALA A 53 13.14 -5.66 -9.62
N ASN A 54 13.99 -5.25 -8.66
CA ASN A 54 13.60 -5.04 -7.27
C ASN A 54 12.59 -3.90 -7.10
N LEU A 55 12.82 -2.76 -7.76
CA LEU A 55 11.89 -1.64 -7.77
C LEU A 55 10.53 -2.02 -8.36
N ARG A 56 10.52 -2.78 -9.47
CA ARG A 56 9.28 -3.30 -10.07
C ARG A 56 8.51 -4.17 -9.07
N LYS A 57 9.20 -5.08 -8.37
CA LYS A 57 8.58 -5.95 -7.36
C LYS A 57 7.95 -5.15 -6.22
N ARG A 58 8.64 -4.12 -5.70
CA ARG A 58 8.10 -3.20 -4.69
C ARG A 58 6.85 -2.49 -5.20
N LEU A 59 6.88 -2.01 -6.45
CA LEU A 59 5.78 -1.26 -7.07
C LEU A 59 4.51 -2.12 -7.20
N TYR A 60 4.65 -3.42 -7.52
CA TYR A 60 3.52 -4.36 -7.48
C TYR A 60 3.01 -4.64 -6.05
N LEU A 61 3.90 -4.76 -5.05
CA LEU A 61 3.52 -4.91 -3.64
C LEU A 61 2.75 -3.69 -3.12
N THR A 62 3.22 -2.47 -3.40
CA THR A 62 2.53 -1.23 -3.03
C THR A 62 1.16 -1.15 -3.69
N ARG A 63 1.04 -1.55 -4.96
CA ARG A 63 -0.26 -1.62 -5.64
C ARG A 63 -1.21 -2.62 -4.98
N ALA A 64 -0.72 -3.83 -4.65
CA ALA A 64 -1.54 -4.85 -4.01
C ALA A 64 -2.06 -4.38 -2.65
N MET A 65 -1.18 -3.78 -1.83
CA MET A 65 -1.53 -3.14 -0.56
C MET A 65 -2.64 -2.08 -0.75
N GLN A 66 -2.47 -1.16 -1.69
CA GLN A 66 -3.49 -0.13 -1.94
C GLN A 66 -4.83 -0.74 -2.34
N VAL A 67 -4.86 -1.72 -3.24
CA VAL A 67 -6.13 -2.35 -3.67
C VAL A 67 -6.82 -3.05 -2.51
N THR A 68 -6.09 -3.81 -1.68
CA THR A 68 -6.66 -4.49 -0.50
C THR A 68 -7.10 -3.50 0.58
N GLY A 69 -6.31 -2.44 0.80
CA GLY A 69 -6.62 -1.36 1.74
C GLY A 69 -7.87 -0.59 1.30
N THR A 70 -7.90 -0.05 0.09
CA THR A 70 -9.08 0.64 -0.45
C THR A 70 -10.31 -0.28 -0.48
N GLY A 71 -10.14 -1.56 -0.84
CA GLY A 71 -11.22 -2.55 -0.82
C GLY A 71 -11.80 -2.75 0.57
N SER A 72 -10.96 -2.88 1.60
CA SER A 72 -11.41 -3.00 2.99
C SER A 72 -12.25 -1.79 3.42
N LEU A 73 -11.87 -0.61 2.98
CA LEU A 73 -12.50 0.64 3.39
C LEU A 73 -13.82 0.86 2.68
N LEU A 74 -13.91 0.51 1.40
CA LEU A 74 -15.15 0.48 0.67
C LEU A 74 -16.16 -0.48 1.34
N LEU A 75 -15.71 -1.68 1.73
CA LEU A 75 -16.54 -2.62 2.51
C LEU A 75 -16.95 -2.05 3.87
N CYS A 76 -16.08 -1.30 4.54
CA CYS A 76 -16.38 -0.64 5.80
C CYS A 76 -17.48 0.43 5.63
N VAL A 77 -17.43 1.23 4.56
CA VAL A 77 -18.48 2.20 4.21
C VAL A 77 -19.81 1.50 3.90
N VAL A 78 -19.76 0.40 3.14
CA VAL A 78 -20.94 -0.43 2.87
C VAL A 78 -21.53 -1.02 4.16
N SER A 79 -20.68 -1.46 5.08
CA SER A 79 -21.11 -1.92 6.40
C SER A 79 -21.79 -0.81 7.19
N MET A 80 -21.24 0.41 7.21
CA MET A 80 -21.88 1.54 7.89
C MET A 80 -23.23 1.90 7.26
N PHE A 81 -23.36 1.78 5.94
CA PHE A 81 -24.64 1.93 5.25
C PHE A 81 -25.67 0.88 5.69
N PHE A 82 -25.25 -0.39 5.84
CA PHE A 82 -26.15 -1.44 6.33
C PHE A 82 -26.59 -1.22 7.78
N ILE A 83 -25.72 -0.68 8.65
CA ILE A 83 -26.08 -0.29 10.01
C ILE A 83 -27.13 0.83 9.97
N TYR A 84 -26.96 1.81 9.09
CA TYR A 84 -27.90 2.93 8.92
C TYR A 84 -29.31 2.43 8.56
N ILE A 85 -29.43 1.47 7.65
CA ILE A 85 -30.73 0.86 7.29
C ILE A 85 -31.18 -0.26 8.26
N GLN A 86 -30.59 -0.34 9.46
CA GLN A 86 -30.93 -1.30 10.53
C GLN A 86 -30.69 -2.79 10.20
N LEU A 87 -29.87 -3.11 9.20
CA LEU A 87 -29.48 -4.48 8.85
C LEU A 87 -28.18 -4.90 9.56
N TYR A 88 -28.27 -5.05 10.89
CA TYR A 88 -27.11 -5.32 11.76
C TYR A 88 -26.38 -6.63 11.45
N LEU A 89 -27.11 -7.73 11.20
CA LEU A 89 -26.53 -9.05 10.93
C LEU A 89 -25.61 -9.03 9.71
N VAL A 90 -26.09 -8.45 8.60
CA VAL A 90 -25.33 -8.30 7.35
C VAL A 90 -24.12 -7.37 7.55
N SER A 91 -24.31 -6.29 8.31
CA SER A 91 -23.24 -5.34 8.62
C SER A 91 -22.07 -6.01 9.32
N ILE A 92 -22.32 -6.86 10.33
CA ILE A 92 -21.26 -7.51 11.11
C ILE A 92 -20.39 -8.41 10.21
N TYR A 93 -20.99 -9.17 9.30
CA TYR A 93 -20.23 -10.03 8.37
C TYR A 93 -19.36 -9.20 7.40
N ILE A 94 -19.92 -8.13 6.85
CA ILE A 94 -19.21 -7.26 5.91
C ILE A 94 -18.09 -6.49 6.63
N PHE A 95 -18.34 -6.02 7.85
CA PHE A 95 -17.32 -5.38 8.68
C PHE A 95 -16.17 -6.35 9.02
N GLY A 96 -16.49 -7.59 9.37
CA GLY A 96 -15.48 -8.63 9.60
C GLY A 96 -14.61 -8.87 8.37
N LEU A 97 -15.22 -8.97 7.18
CA LEU A 97 -14.49 -9.12 5.92
C LEU A 97 -13.60 -7.90 5.62
N ALA A 98 -14.10 -6.69 5.86
CA ALA A 98 -13.33 -5.46 5.74
C ALA A 98 -12.08 -5.50 6.63
N MET A 99 -12.21 -5.88 7.91
CA MET A 99 -11.07 -5.95 8.82
C MET A 99 -10.02 -6.97 8.36
N VAL A 100 -10.44 -8.13 7.85
CA VAL A 100 -9.50 -9.14 7.32
C VAL A 100 -8.70 -8.59 6.13
N LEU A 101 -9.37 -7.91 5.19
CA LEU A 101 -8.69 -7.26 4.06
C LEU A 101 -7.72 -6.16 4.52
N LEU A 102 -8.08 -5.41 5.56
CA LEU A 102 -7.20 -4.39 6.13
C LEU A 102 -5.96 -5.01 6.78
N ILE A 103 -6.12 -6.10 7.52
CA ILE A 103 -5.00 -6.86 8.11
C ILE A 103 -4.07 -7.37 7.01
N ILE A 104 -4.61 -7.94 5.94
CA ILE A 104 -3.82 -8.41 4.79
C ILE A 104 -3.05 -7.25 4.17
N SER A 105 -3.69 -6.09 3.97
CA SER A 105 -3.05 -4.88 3.46
C SER A 105 -1.87 -4.45 4.34
N LEU A 106 -2.06 -4.42 5.66
CA LEU A 106 -1.00 -4.04 6.60
C LEU A 106 0.14 -5.05 6.63
N ALA A 107 -0.15 -6.35 6.57
CA ALA A 107 0.88 -7.39 6.49
C ALA A 107 1.75 -7.25 5.24
N ILE A 108 1.13 -6.95 4.08
CA ILE A 108 1.86 -6.64 2.84
C ILE A 108 2.70 -5.38 3.02
N SER A 109 2.21 -4.37 3.74
CA SER A 109 2.97 -3.15 4.07
C SER A 109 4.22 -3.44 4.87
N VAL A 110 4.12 -4.26 5.91
CA VAL A 110 5.28 -4.67 6.70
C VAL A 110 6.28 -5.43 5.83
N TYR A 111 5.81 -6.40 5.03
CA TYR A 111 6.66 -7.19 4.14
C TYR A 111 7.38 -6.32 3.09
N GLU A 112 6.69 -5.32 2.53
CA GLU A 112 7.27 -4.37 1.59
C GLU A 112 8.39 -3.54 2.23
N ILE A 113 8.22 -3.10 3.48
CA ILE A 113 9.26 -2.37 4.23
C ILE A 113 10.51 -3.23 4.41
N TYR A 114 10.37 -4.51 4.75
CA TYR A 114 11.52 -5.43 4.88
C TYR A 114 12.29 -5.61 3.56
N ILE A 115 11.58 -5.81 2.44
CA ILE A 115 12.20 -5.81 1.11
C ILE A 115 12.83 -4.43 0.82
N SER A 116 12.22 -3.37 1.35
CA SER A 116 12.69 -2.02 1.13
C SER A 116 14.03 -1.73 1.80
N VAL A 117 14.22 -2.23 3.01
CA VAL A 117 15.48 -2.11 3.74
C VAL A 117 16.54 -3.00 3.11
N LYS A 118 16.22 -4.28 2.83
CA LYS A 118 17.19 -5.24 2.31
C LYS A 118 17.79 -4.85 0.96
N ALA A 119 16.98 -4.30 0.04
CA ALA A 119 17.51 -3.85 -1.25
C ALA A 119 18.27 -2.51 -1.17
N LEU A 120 18.13 -1.74 -0.09
CA LEU A 120 18.97 -0.56 0.17
C LEU A 120 20.35 -0.99 0.70
N GLU A 121 20.37 -1.97 1.60
CA GLU A 121 21.60 -2.53 2.19
C GLU A 121 22.52 -3.14 1.14
N ILE A 122 21.99 -3.91 0.19
CA ILE A 122 22.75 -4.45 -0.95
C ILE A 122 23.39 -3.34 -1.80
N HIS A 123 22.78 -2.14 -1.87
CA HIS A 123 23.31 -1.05 -2.67
C HIS A 123 24.42 -0.26 -1.97
N LEU A 124 24.42 -0.25 -0.63
CA LEU A 124 25.48 0.34 0.18
C LEU A 124 26.73 -0.54 0.18
N ASP A 125 26.57 -1.86 0.27
CA ASP A 125 27.68 -2.82 0.25
C ASP A 125 28.46 -2.77 -1.08
N ASP A 126 27.78 -2.46 -2.19
CA ASP A 126 28.37 -2.32 -3.55
C ASP A 126 29.08 -0.96 -3.76
N MET A 127 28.96 -0.01 -2.81
CA MET A 127 29.61 1.32 -2.86
C MET A 127 30.86 1.44 -1.96
N ASP A 128 31.08 0.47 -1.06
CA ASP A 128 32.20 0.45 -0.13
C ASP A 128 33.42 -0.39 -0.65
N GLU A 129 33.38 -0.86 -1.91
CA GLU A 129 34.51 -1.46 -2.66
C GLU A 129 35.00 -0.57 -3.81
#